data_AF-A6KID0-F1
#
_entry.id   AF-A6KID0-F1
#
_cell.length_a   1.000
_cell.length_b   1.000
_cell.length_c   1.000
_cell.angle_alpha   90.00
_cell.angle_beta   90.00
_cell.angle_gamma   90.00
#
_symmetry.space_group_name_H-M   'P 1'
#
loop_
_entity.id
_entity.type
_entity.pdbx_description
1 polymer ?
#
loop_
_entity_poly.entity_id
_entity_poly.type
_entity_poly.pdbx_seq_one_letter_code
_entity_poly.pdbx_strand_id
1 'polypeptide(L)'
;MLITSSHSDYCKLLGSYILGKDFADLFDIVITNALKPGFFSHFPSQRSFYTLENDEEKDELPSLDKPGWYSQGNAVHLYELLKKMTSKLEPKVVYFGDSMHSDIFPAHHYTNWETVLILEELQGQEMEKPEEAEPLEKRGKYEGPKVKPLNCLSNKWGSYFIDSVSRRGNAEDSLVYTWSSKRISTYSTIAIPNIESIAELPLDYKFTRFSANNSKTAGYYPLVHYTLASQNTDSKIIST
;
A
#
# COMPACT_ATOMS: atom_id res chain seq x y z
N MET A 1 14.92 1.14 -3.48
CA MET A 1 14.61 1.73 -4.81
C MET A 1 13.46 2.72 -4.68
N LEU A 2 13.44 3.76 -5.50
CA LEU A 2 12.35 4.73 -5.63
C LEU A 2 11.90 4.79 -7.10
N ILE A 3 10.60 4.67 -7.36
CA ILE A 3 10.02 4.75 -8.72
C ILE A 3 8.83 5.69 -8.69
N THR A 4 8.91 6.82 -9.38
CA THR A 4 7.87 7.86 -9.42
C THR A 4 7.56 8.31 -10.84
N SER A 5 6.29 8.66 -11.09
CA SER A 5 5.88 9.30 -12.35
C SER A 5 6.18 10.81 -12.38
N SER A 6 6.65 11.39 -11.28
CA SER A 6 7.05 12.80 -11.22
C SER A 6 8.38 13.07 -11.92
N HIS A 7 8.56 14.29 -12.44
CA HIS A 7 9.84 14.75 -12.95
C HIS A 7 10.92 14.82 -11.85
N SER A 8 12.19 14.81 -12.27
CA SER A 8 13.34 14.68 -11.38
C SER A 8 13.48 15.85 -10.41
N ASP A 9 13.24 17.07 -10.88
CA ASP A 9 13.25 18.30 -10.08
C ASP A 9 12.20 18.27 -8.95
N TYR A 10 10.97 17.87 -9.25
CA TYR A 10 9.91 17.74 -8.26
C TYR A 10 10.18 16.62 -7.26
N CYS A 11 10.71 15.49 -7.74
CA CYS A 11 11.16 14.40 -6.89
C CYS A 11 12.26 14.86 -5.92
N LYS A 12 13.25 15.62 -6.41
CA LYS A 12 14.32 16.20 -5.58
C LYS A 12 13.78 17.16 -4.53
N LEU A 13 12.85 18.04 -4.92
CA LEU A 13 12.25 19.02 -4.02
C LEU A 13 11.52 18.32 -2.86
N LEU A 14 10.60 17.40 -3.17
CA LEU A 14 9.84 16.68 -2.14
C LEU A 14 10.73 15.76 -1.32
N GLY A 15 11.61 15.00 -1.97
CA GLY A 15 12.54 14.09 -1.29
C GLY A 15 13.42 14.85 -0.29
N SER A 16 13.98 16.00 -0.71
CA SER A 16 14.80 16.84 0.16
C SER A 16 14.03 17.42 1.34
N TYR A 17 12.75 17.74 1.15
CA TYR A 17 11.91 18.28 2.20
C TYR A 17 11.50 17.21 3.23
N ILE A 18 11.12 16.02 2.77
CA ILE A 18 10.57 14.94 3.63
C ILE A 18 11.70 14.14 4.30
N LEU A 19 12.75 13.80 3.54
CA LEU A 19 13.79 12.84 3.95
C LEU A 19 15.17 13.49 4.13
N GLY A 20 15.31 14.78 3.79
CA GLY A 20 16.57 15.52 3.87
C GLY A 20 17.34 15.54 2.54
N LYS A 21 18.36 16.41 2.45
CA LYS A 21 19.09 16.69 1.20
C LYS A 21 19.72 15.46 0.56
N ASP A 22 20.14 14.50 1.37
CA ASP A 22 20.83 13.29 0.94
C ASP A 22 19.86 12.11 0.76
N PHE A 23 18.55 12.36 0.57
CA PHE A 23 17.54 11.29 0.48
C PHE A 23 17.83 10.26 -0.62
N ALA A 24 18.53 10.66 -1.68
CA ALA A 24 18.88 9.77 -2.78
C ALA A 24 19.78 8.62 -2.30
N ASP A 25 20.59 8.83 -1.25
CA ASP A 25 21.48 7.81 -0.68
C ASP A 25 20.71 6.68 0.03
N LEU A 26 19.42 6.89 0.34
CA LEU A 26 18.53 5.86 0.87
C LEU A 26 18.12 4.83 -0.20
N PHE A 27 18.41 5.10 -1.48
CA PHE A 27 17.96 4.28 -2.59
C PHE A 27 19.11 3.96 -3.56
N ASP A 28 19.39 2.67 -3.78
CA ASP A 28 20.38 2.27 -4.81
C ASP A 28 19.97 2.70 -6.23
N ILE A 29 18.66 2.74 -6.49
CA ILE A 29 18.08 3.09 -7.79
C ILE A 29 16.95 4.08 -7.56
N VAL A 30 16.99 5.19 -8.30
CA VAL A 30 15.91 6.19 -8.39
C VAL A 30 15.46 6.29 -9.85
N ILE A 31 14.16 6.11 -10.10
CA ILE A 31 13.56 6.24 -11.42
C ILE A 31 12.48 7.32 -11.34
N THR A 32 12.71 8.42 -12.05
CA THR A 32 11.75 9.53 -12.18
C THR A 32 11.08 9.49 -13.54
N ASN A 33 9.97 10.21 -13.70
CA ASN A 33 9.15 10.22 -14.91
C ASN A 33 8.87 8.79 -15.43
N ALA A 34 8.55 7.85 -14.53
CA ALA A 34 8.41 6.44 -14.88
C ALA A 34 7.25 6.16 -15.87
N LEU A 35 6.32 7.11 -16.04
CA LEU A 35 5.17 6.99 -16.94
C LEU A 35 4.35 5.71 -16.69
N LYS A 36 4.04 5.44 -15.42
CA LYS A 36 3.16 4.34 -14.99
C LYS A 36 1.74 4.52 -15.58
N PRO A 37 1.02 3.46 -15.97
CA PRO A 37 1.36 2.03 -15.82
C PRO A 37 2.34 1.50 -16.87
N GLY A 38 2.67 2.30 -17.90
CA GLY A 38 3.51 1.90 -19.02
C GLY A 38 4.89 1.37 -18.62
N PHE A 39 5.43 1.81 -17.47
CA PHE A 39 6.65 1.25 -16.89
C PHE A 39 6.60 -0.27 -16.75
N PHE A 40 5.44 -0.81 -16.33
CA PHE A 40 5.26 -2.24 -16.08
C PHE A 40 4.84 -2.99 -17.36
N SER A 41 4.07 -2.34 -18.23
CA SER A 41 3.43 -3.02 -19.36
C SER A 41 4.20 -2.92 -20.69
N HIS A 42 5.07 -1.94 -20.87
CA HIS A 42 5.79 -1.75 -22.12
C HIS A 42 7.09 -2.56 -22.17
N PHE A 43 7.40 -3.02 -23.39
CA PHE A 43 8.65 -3.72 -23.67
C PHE A 43 9.81 -2.72 -23.85
N PRO A 44 11.07 -3.18 -23.67
CA PRO A 44 12.27 -2.42 -23.96
C PRO A 44 12.25 -1.60 -25.25
N SER A 45 11.76 -2.18 -26.35
CA SER A 45 11.70 -1.51 -27.66
C SER A 45 10.72 -0.34 -27.74
N GLN A 46 9.82 -0.20 -26.77
CA GLN A 46 8.82 0.86 -26.70
C GLN A 46 9.21 1.97 -25.73
N ARG A 47 10.11 1.68 -24.77
CA ARG A 47 10.49 2.63 -23.73
C ARG A 47 11.87 2.34 -23.17
N SER A 48 12.80 3.20 -23.54
CA SER A 48 14.17 3.22 -23.05
C SER A 48 14.29 4.00 -21.73
N PHE A 49 15.41 3.80 -21.05
CA PHE A 49 15.82 4.64 -19.93
C PHE A 49 16.57 5.86 -20.45
N TYR A 50 16.59 6.94 -19.67
CA TYR A 50 17.42 8.11 -19.96
C TYR A 50 18.32 8.46 -18.77
N THR A 51 19.54 8.93 -19.06
CA THR A 51 20.38 9.62 -18.07
C THR A 51 19.81 10.99 -17.75
N LEU A 52 20.18 11.52 -16.58
CA LEU A 52 19.77 12.84 -16.13
C LEU A 52 21.00 13.74 -15.94
N GLU A 53 20.95 14.93 -16.52
CA GLU A 53 21.90 16.01 -16.29
C GLU A 53 21.12 17.27 -15.93
N ASN A 54 21.36 17.83 -14.74
CA ASN A 54 20.60 18.98 -14.22
C ASN A 54 19.07 18.80 -14.28
N ASP A 55 18.59 17.60 -13.93
CA ASP A 55 17.16 17.23 -13.93
C ASP A 55 16.50 17.09 -15.32
N GLU A 56 17.29 17.18 -16.39
CA GLU A 56 16.83 16.97 -17.76
C GLU A 56 17.31 15.64 -18.33
N GLU A 57 16.46 15.00 -19.14
CA GLU A 57 16.77 13.77 -19.87
C GLU A 57 17.83 14.07 -20.95
N LYS A 58 18.90 13.25 -21.02
CA LYS A 58 19.98 13.41 -22.00
C LYS A 58 20.16 12.17 -22.87
N ASP A 59 20.90 11.18 -22.39
CA ASP A 59 21.30 10.03 -23.20
C ASP A 59 20.31 8.90 -23.02
N GLU A 60 19.86 8.34 -24.15
CA GLU A 60 19.07 7.12 -24.16
C GLU A 60 19.94 5.92 -23.81
N LEU A 61 19.45 5.08 -22.90
CA LEU A 61 20.13 3.89 -22.42
C LEU A 61 19.43 2.64 -22.96
N PRO A 62 20.13 1.83 -23.77
CA PRO A 62 19.58 0.58 -24.28
C PRO A 62 19.46 -0.50 -23.20
N SER A 63 20.20 -0.37 -22.10
CA SER A 63 20.16 -1.27 -20.94
C SER A 63 20.64 -0.57 -19.67
N LEU A 64 20.29 -1.14 -18.52
CA LEU A 64 20.81 -0.71 -17.22
C LEU A 64 21.90 -1.68 -16.73
N ASP A 65 23.09 -1.15 -16.47
CA ASP A 65 24.26 -1.93 -16.02
C ASP A 65 24.70 -1.64 -14.58
N LYS A 66 24.27 -0.51 -14.03
CA LYS A 66 24.63 -0.09 -12.68
C LYS A 66 23.47 0.60 -11.97
N PRO A 67 23.49 0.65 -10.63
CA PRO A 67 22.56 1.47 -9.86
C PRO A 67 22.77 2.97 -10.17
N GLY A 68 21.74 3.78 -9.92
CA GLY A 68 21.79 5.21 -10.21
C GLY A 68 20.42 5.85 -10.34
N TRP A 69 20.44 7.10 -10.83
CA TRP A 69 19.23 7.89 -11.08
C TRP A 69 18.95 7.97 -12.58
N TYR A 70 17.76 7.50 -12.98
CA TYR A 70 17.33 7.44 -14.36
C TYR A 70 15.94 8.05 -14.56
N SER A 71 15.61 8.37 -15.81
CA SER A 71 14.27 8.77 -16.23
C SER A 71 13.59 7.71 -17.08
N GLN A 72 12.26 7.62 -17.01
CA GLN A 72 11.41 6.70 -17.76
C GLN A 72 11.76 5.21 -17.57
N GLY A 73 11.99 4.48 -18.67
CA GLY A 73 12.34 3.07 -18.68
C GLY A 73 11.18 2.10 -18.48
N ASN A 74 11.55 0.84 -18.21
CA ASN A 74 10.63 -0.28 -18.13
C ASN A 74 11.07 -1.31 -17.07
N ALA A 75 10.12 -2.09 -16.59
CA ALA A 75 10.34 -3.08 -15.54
C ALA A 75 11.23 -4.25 -15.98
N VAL A 76 11.31 -4.56 -17.28
CA VAL A 76 12.12 -5.67 -17.81
C VAL A 76 13.61 -5.37 -17.62
N HIS A 77 14.08 -4.22 -18.12
CA HIS A 77 15.47 -3.77 -17.92
C HIS A 77 15.80 -3.53 -16.44
N LEU A 78 14.86 -3.01 -15.65
CA LEU A 78 15.06 -2.91 -14.20
C LEU A 78 15.26 -4.30 -13.58
N TYR A 79 14.45 -5.28 -13.96
CA TYR A 79 14.57 -6.65 -13.44
C TYR A 79 15.89 -7.31 -13.84
N GLU A 80 16.40 -7.05 -15.04
CA GLU A 80 17.74 -7.48 -15.48
C GLU A 80 18.85 -6.85 -14.63
N LEU A 81 18.76 -5.56 -14.31
CA LEU A 81 19.68 -4.91 -13.39
C LEU A 81 19.61 -5.55 -11.99
N LEU A 82 18.41 -5.84 -11.49
CA LEU A 82 18.22 -6.50 -10.18
C LEU A 82 18.86 -7.90 -10.14
N LYS A 83 18.81 -8.67 -11.23
CA LYS A 83 19.52 -9.96 -11.33
C LYS A 83 21.03 -9.77 -11.19
N LYS A 84 21.60 -8.78 -11.88
CA LYS A 84 23.04 -8.45 -11.80
C LYS A 84 23.42 -8.01 -10.38
N MET A 85 22.68 -7.08 -9.78
CA MET A 85 22.98 -6.54 -8.44
C MET A 85 22.87 -7.59 -7.33
N THR A 86 21.85 -8.45 -7.39
CA THR A 86 21.62 -9.45 -6.33
C THR A 86 22.35 -10.77 -6.56
N SER A 87 22.96 -10.96 -7.74
CA SER A 87 23.52 -12.25 -8.18
C SER A 87 22.53 -13.42 -8.09
N LYS A 88 21.22 -13.13 -8.24
CA LYS A 88 20.14 -14.13 -8.21
C LYS A 88 19.50 -14.23 -9.58
N LEU A 89 19.20 -15.45 -10.02
CA LEU A 89 18.46 -15.68 -11.27
C LEU A 89 17.03 -15.15 -11.20
N GLU A 90 16.42 -15.24 -10.01
CA GLU A 90 15.05 -14.84 -9.72
C GLU A 90 15.01 -13.98 -8.44
N PRO A 91 15.39 -12.68 -8.54
CA PRO A 91 15.24 -11.76 -7.42
C PRO A 91 13.77 -11.58 -7.07
N LYS A 92 13.46 -11.67 -5.77
CA LYS A 92 12.11 -11.37 -5.27
C LYS A 92 11.94 -9.87 -5.13
N VAL A 93 10.83 -9.34 -5.63
CA VAL A 93 10.51 -7.91 -5.57
C VAL A 93 9.18 -7.74 -4.84
N VAL A 94 9.16 -6.78 -3.92
CA VAL A 94 7.96 -6.26 -3.27
C VAL A 94 7.82 -4.79 -3.68
N TYR A 95 6.69 -4.44 -4.29
CA TYR A 95 6.40 -3.07 -4.73
C TYR A 95 5.33 -2.44 -3.86
N PHE A 96 5.64 -1.27 -3.31
CA PHE A 96 4.72 -0.46 -2.53
C PHE A 96 4.15 0.64 -3.42
N GLY A 97 2.83 0.80 -3.41
CA GLY A 97 2.15 1.84 -4.18
C GLY A 97 0.78 2.14 -3.59
N ASP A 98 0.28 3.33 -3.86
CA ASP A 98 -1.01 3.85 -3.40
C ASP A 98 -2.10 3.71 -4.47
N SER A 99 -1.70 3.67 -5.74
CA SER A 99 -2.62 3.62 -6.86
C SER A 99 -2.92 2.20 -7.31
N MET A 100 -4.18 1.77 -7.13
CA MET A 100 -4.63 0.49 -7.68
C MET A 100 -4.45 0.37 -9.20
N HIS A 101 -4.57 1.49 -9.94
CA HIS A 101 -4.53 1.49 -11.40
C HIS A 101 -3.12 1.59 -11.98
N SER A 102 -2.28 2.48 -11.45
CA SER A 102 -0.94 2.72 -12.00
C SER A 102 0.13 1.84 -11.38
N ASP A 103 -0.11 1.32 -10.17
CA ASP A 103 0.93 0.70 -9.35
C ASP A 103 0.62 -0.77 -9.08
N ILE A 104 -0.45 -1.04 -8.33
CA ILE A 104 -0.74 -2.39 -7.81
C ILE A 104 -1.15 -3.35 -8.92
N PHE A 105 -2.17 -3.01 -9.71
CA PHE A 105 -2.62 -3.89 -10.79
C PHE A 105 -1.50 -4.16 -11.82
N PRO A 106 -0.80 -3.15 -12.37
CA PRO A 106 0.23 -3.39 -13.37
C PRO A 106 1.45 -4.16 -12.82
N ALA A 107 1.92 -3.85 -11.61
CA ALA A 107 3.04 -4.57 -11.02
C ALA A 107 2.67 -6.06 -10.81
N HIS A 108 1.50 -6.33 -10.25
CA HIS A 108 1.02 -7.70 -10.06
C HIS A 108 0.86 -8.43 -11.41
N HIS A 109 0.19 -7.79 -12.38
CA HIS A 109 -0.21 -8.44 -13.62
C HIS A 109 0.94 -8.65 -14.62
N TYR A 110 1.84 -7.68 -14.77
CA TYR A 110 2.88 -7.71 -15.80
C TYR A 110 4.24 -8.21 -15.30
N THR A 111 4.52 -8.16 -13.98
CA THR A 111 5.86 -8.45 -13.45
C THR A 111 5.90 -9.60 -12.42
N ASN A 112 4.73 -10.10 -12.00
CA ASN A 112 4.60 -11.11 -10.93
C ASN A 112 5.30 -10.69 -9.62
N TRP A 113 5.40 -9.39 -9.37
CA TRP A 113 5.93 -8.85 -8.12
C TRP A 113 4.89 -8.99 -7.02
N GLU A 114 5.36 -9.13 -5.78
CA GLU A 114 4.49 -9.00 -4.61
C GLU A 114 4.15 -7.52 -4.45
N THR A 115 2.91 -7.21 -4.08
CA THR A 115 2.41 -5.83 -4.08
C THR A 115 1.82 -5.47 -2.72
N VAL A 116 2.21 -4.32 -2.21
CA VAL A 116 1.67 -3.76 -0.96
C VAL A 116 0.95 -2.47 -1.30
N LEU A 117 -0.37 -2.49 -1.13
CA LEU A 117 -1.18 -1.29 -1.32
C LEU A 117 -1.09 -0.40 -0.07
N ILE A 118 -0.70 0.85 -0.27
CA ILE A 118 -0.84 1.90 0.73
C ILE A 118 -2.23 2.52 0.54
N LEU A 119 -3.11 2.36 1.52
CA LEU A 119 -4.51 2.76 1.45
C LEU A 119 -4.87 3.56 2.70
N GLU A 120 -4.79 4.89 2.60
CA GLU A 120 -4.98 5.81 3.72
C GLU A 120 -6.37 5.67 4.36
N GLU A 121 -7.39 5.21 3.63
CA GLU A 121 -8.73 4.95 4.16
C GLU A 121 -8.77 3.81 5.19
N LEU A 122 -7.68 3.05 5.33
CA LEU A 122 -7.49 2.11 6.46
C LEU A 122 -7.14 2.84 7.76
N GLN A 123 -6.62 4.07 7.69
CA GLN A 123 -6.38 4.92 8.83
C GLN A 123 -7.73 5.40 9.34
N GLY A 124 -8.24 4.74 10.38
CA GLY A 124 -9.45 5.22 11.03
C GLY A 124 -9.26 6.63 11.60
N GLN A 125 -10.35 7.40 11.72
CA GLN A 125 -10.34 8.67 12.46
C GLN A 125 -9.58 8.46 13.77
N GLU A 126 -8.51 9.23 13.96
CA GLU A 126 -8.02 9.51 15.30
C GLU A 126 -9.23 10.05 16.04
N MET A 127 -9.77 9.30 17.01
CA MET A 127 -10.58 9.95 18.02
C MET A 127 -9.72 11.10 18.51
N GLU A 128 -10.27 12.31 18.45
CA GLU A 128 -9.69 13.49 19.06
C GLU A 128 -8.96 13.06 20.33
N LYS A 129 -7.66 13.35 20.40
CA LYS A 129 -6.85 13.06 21.58
C LYS A 129 -7.72 13.49 22.78
N PRO A 130 -8.06 12.58 23.73
CA PRO A 130 -8.68 13.04 24.95
C PRO A 130 -7.69 14.07 25.53
N GLU A 131 -8.15 15.31 25.62
CA GLU A 131 -7.39 16.39 26.24
C GLU A 131 -6.87 15.88 27.59
N GLU A 132 -5.54 15.90 27.72
CA GLU A 132 -4.79 15.86 28.98
C GLU A 132 -5.41 15.00 30.10
N ALA A 133 -5.35 13.67 29.94
CA ALA A 133 -5.40 12.77 31.08
C ALA A 133 -3.96 12.43 31.53
N GLU A 134 -3.66 12.78 32.78
CA GLU A 134 -2.37 12.69 33.49
C GLU A 134 -1.59 11.36 33.33
N PRO A 135 -0.25 11.38 33.54
CA PRO A 135 0.60 10.22 33.31
C PRO A 135 0.39 9.15 34.38
N LEU A 136 -0.31 8.08 34.03
CA LEU A 136 -0.33 6.86 34.83
C LEU A 136 0.88 5.97 34.52
N GLU A 137 1.53 5.60 35.62
CA GLU A 137 2.83 4.96 35.73
C GLU A 137 2.96 3.62 34.97
N LYS A 138 4.21 3.34 34.61
CA LYS A 138 4.73 2.08 34.03
C LYS A 138 3.95 0.83 34.46
N ARG A 139 3.25 0.22 33.50
CA ARG A 139 2.96 -1.23 33.50
C ARG A 139 3.25 -1.81 32.12
N GLY A 140 4.30 -2.63 32.06
CA GLY A 140 4.51 -3.55 30.96
C GLY A 140 3.40 -4.59 30.95
N LYS A 141 2.77 -4.74 29.79
CA LYS A 141 2.09 -5.92 29.26
C LYS A 141 1.74 -5.58 27.81
N TYR A 142 2.24 -6.38 26.87
CA TYR A 142 1.79 -6.35 25.48
C TYR A 142 0.28 -6.60 25.49
N GLU A 143 -0.52 -5.54 25.41
CA GLU A 143 -1.92 -5.65 25.01
C GLU A 143 -1.89 -5.89 23.50
N GLY A 144 -2.40 -7.04 23.05
CA GLY A 144 -2.55 -7.33 21.62
C GLY A 144 -3.32 -6.21 20.91
N PRO A 145 -3.16 -6.05 19.58
CA PRO A 145 -3.71 -4.90 18.86
C PRO A 145 -5.20 -4.72 19.17
N LYS A 146 -5.56 -3.60 19.79
CA LYS A 146 -6.96 -3.21 19.99
C LYS A 146 -7.60 -3.08 18.61
N VAL A 147 -8.51 -4.00 18.34
CA VAL A 147 -9.23 -4.17 17.09
C VAL A 147 -9.92 -2.87 16.69
N LYS A 148 -9.46 -2.26 15.59
CA LYS A 148 -10.17 -1.15 14.93
C LYS A 148 -11.11 -1.73 13.87
N PRO A 149 -12.42 -1.47 13.91
CA PRO A 149 -13.27 -1.71 12.75
C PRO A 149 -12.75 -0.86 11.58
N LEU A 150 -12.93 -1.35 10.36
CA LEU A 150 -12.62 -0.61 9.14
C LEU A 150 -13.50 0.63 9.22
N ASN A 151 -12.91 1.79 9.51
CA ASN A 151 -13.62 3.06 9.69
C ASN A 151 -14.02 3.59 8.32
N CYS A 152 -14.98 2.86 7.79
CA CYS A 152 -15.88 3.23 6.75
C CYS A 152 -16.85 4.22 7.36
N LEU A 153 -17.06 5.35 6.72
CA LEU A 153 -18.39 5.91 6.43
C LEU A 153 -18.16 7.37 6.06
N SER A 154 -17.93 7.59 4.76
CA SER A 154 -18.31 8.87 4.20
C SER A 154 -19.82 9.02 4.43
N ASN A 155 -20.24 10.11 5.10
CA ASN A 155 -21.66 10.38 5.31
C ASN A 155 -22.46 10.53 3.99
N LYS A 156 -21.76 10.71 2.86
CA LYS A 156 -22.36 10.85 1.53
C LYS A 156 -22.23 9.59 0.68
N TRP A 157 -21.08 8.93 0.74
CA TRP A 157 -20.73 7.85 -0.20
C TRP A 157 -20.66 6.47 0.46
N GLY A 158 -20.88 6.40 1.78
CA GLY A 158 -20.79 5.17 2.54
C GLY A 158 -19.35 4.71 2.72
N SER A 159 -19.19 3.40 2.83
CA SER A 159 -17.91 2.74 2.99
C SER A 159 -17.16 2.59 1.67
N TYR A 160 -15.84 2.74 1.72
CA TYR A 160 -14.99 2.30 0.62
C TYR A 160 -14.95 0.77 0.46
N PHE A 161 -15.20 0.02 1.54
CA PHE A 161 -14.94 -1.41 1.64
C PHE A 161 -16.18 -2.31 1.59
N ILE A 162 -17.30 -1.89 2.19
CA ILE A 162 -18.53 -2.68 2.32
C ILE A 162 -19.78 -1.84 2.10
N ASP A 163 -20.68 -2.33 1.26
CA ASP A 163 -22.01 -1.76 1.09
C ASP A 163 -23.08 -2.61 1.78
N SER A 164 -24.17 -1.99 2.24
CA SER A 164 -25.33 -2.67 2.82
C SER A 164 -26.46 -2.71 1.79
N VAL A 165 -26.80 -3.91 1.32
CA VAL A 165 -27.90 -4.07 0.36
C VAL A 165 -29.16 -4.49 1.12
N SER A 166 -30.11 -3.57 1.24
CA SER A 166 -31.43 -3.89 1.79
C SER A 166 -32.19 -4.79 0.82
N ARG A 167 -32.45 -6.03 1.21
CA ARG A 167 -33.35 -6.89 0.43
C ARG A 167 -34.78 -6.43 0.71
N ARG A 168 -35.56 -6.20 -0.35
CA ARG A 168 -36.97 -5.82 -0.25
C ARG A 168 -37.74 -6.90 0.54
N GLY A 169 -38.09 -6.61 1.80
CA GLY A 169 -38.76 -7.52 2.75
C GLY A 169 -38.16 -7.44 4.17
N ASN A 170 -38.73 -8.15 5.15
CA ASN A 170 -38.27 -8.18 6.55
C ASN A 170 -36.94 -8.95 6.77
N ALA A 171 -36.05 -8.98 5.77
CA ALA A 171 -34.75 -9.65 5.88
C ALA A 171 -33.67 -8.65 6.27
N GLU A 172 -32.79 -9.03 7.20
CA GLU A 172 -31.64 -8.23 7.63
C GLU A 172 -30.79 -7.78 6.43
N ASP A 173 -30.21 -6.59 6.53
CA ASP A 173 -29.34 -6.03 5.50
C ASP A 173 -28.12 -6.93 5.28
N SER A 174 -27.91 -7.37 4.03
CA SER A 174 -26.74 -8.16 3.68
C SER A 174 -25.56 -7.22 3.41
N LEU A 175 -24.47 -7.40 4.17
CA LEU A 175 -23.20 -6.72 3.89
C LEU A 175 -22.52 -7.35 2.67
N VAL A 176 -22.15 -6.51 1.70
CA VAL A 176 -21.50 -6.91 0.46
C VAL A 176 -20.20 -6.14 0.28
N TYR A 177 -19.12 -6.84 -0.05
CA TYR A 177 -17.85 -6.18 -0.37
C TYR A 177 -17.97 -5.35 -1.65
N THR A 178 -17.51 -4.10 -1.57
CA THR A 178 -17.48 -3.18 -2.70
C THR A 178 -16.60 -3.72 -3.82
N TRP A 179 -16.72 -3.10 -5.00
CA TRP A 179 -15.80 -3.38 -6.10
C TRP A 179 -14.34 -3.12 -5.70
N SER A 180 -14.08 -2.04 -4.95
CA SER A 180 -12.75 -1.69 -4.44
C SER A 180 -12.15 -2.80 -3.58
N SER A 181 -12.88 -3.28 -2.56
CA SER A 181 -12.44 -4.40 -1.71
C SER A 181 -12.08 -5.65 -2.52
N LYS A 182 -12.90 -5.97 -3.53
CA LYS A 182 -12.64 -7.11 -4.41
C LYS A 182 -11.35 -6.91 -5.21
N ARG A 183 -11.11 -5.72 -5.76
CA ARG A 183 -9.88 -5.42 -6.52
C ARG A 183 -8.64 -5.44 -5.62
N ILE A 184 -8.72 -4.87 -4.43
CA ILE A 184 -7.62 -4.87 -3.45
C ILE A 184 -7.21 -6.31 -3.14
N SER A 185 -8.16 -7.14 -2.72
CA SER A 185 -7.89 -8.54 -2.38
C SER A 185 -7.46 -9.41 -3.56
N THR A 186 -7.73 -9.00 -4.80
CA THR A 186 -7.33 -9.74 -6.00
C THR A 186 -5.90 -9.42 -6.42
N TYR A 187 -5.49 -8.15 -6.34
CA TYR A 187 -4.23 -7.69 -6.94
C TYR A 187 -3.15 -7.29 -5.92
N SER A 188 -3.50 -7.15 -4.65
CA SER A 188 -2.56 -6.82 -3.57
C SER A 188 -2.20 -8.08 -2.80
N THR A 189 -0.96 -8.19 -2.35
CA THR A 189 -0.54 -9.20 -1.37
C THR A 189 -1.09 -8.86 0.01
N ILE A 190 -0.91 -7.60 0.42
CA ILE A 190 -1.46 -6.99 1.63
C ILE A 190 -1.81 -5.51 1.38
N ALA A 191 -2.60 -4.91 2.26
CA ALA A 191 -2.89 -3.48 2.26
C ALA A 191 -2.63 -2.87 3.65
N ILE A 192 -2.00 -1.71 3.70
CA ILE A 192 -1.57 -0.99 4.91
C ILE A 192 -1.98 0.49 4.82
N PRO A 193 -2.27 1.20 5.94
CA PRO A 193 -2.61 2.62 5.90
C PRO A 193 -1.43 3.50 5.48
N ASN A 194 -0.24 3.16 5.96
CA ASN A 194 1.01 3.89 5.73
C ASN A 194 2.20 2.97 6.01
N ILE A 195 3.41 3.38 5.60
CA ILE A 195 4.63 2.57 5.77
C ILE A 195 4.99 2.40 7.25
N GLU A 196 4.73 3.41 8.07
CA GLU A 196 5.03 3.40 9.52
C GLU A 196 4.33 2.25 10.24
N SER A 197 3.11 1.90 9.82
CA SER A 197 2.31 0.81 10.41
C SER A 197 2.99 -0.56 10.39
N ILE A 198 3.97 -0.76 9.50
CA ILE A 198 4.74 -2.00 9.42
C ILE A 198 6.21 -1.81 9.81
N ALA A 199 6.68 -0.58 9.97
CA ALA A 199 8.08 -0.26 10.28
C ALA A 199 8.49 -0.73 11.68
N GLU A 200 7.54 -0.80 12.62
CA GLU A 200 7.77 -1.28 14.00
C GLU A 200 7.75 -2.81 14.13
N LEU A 201 7.35 -3.54 13.09
CA LEU A 201 7.25 -4.98 13.14
C LEU A 201 8.63 -5.65 13.02
N PRO A 202 8.83 -6.83 13.63
CA PRO A 202 10.06 -7.60 13.45
C PRO A 202 10.34 -7.92 11.98
N LEU A 203 11.62 -7.98 11.59
CA LEU A 203 12.03 -8.28 10.21
C LEU A 203 11.57 -9.65 9.71
N ASP A 204 11.34 -10.60 10.64
CA ASP A 204 10.85 -11.95 10.36
C ASP A 204 9.33 -12.09 10.54
N TYR A 205 8.61 -10.97 10.70
CA TYR A 205 7.16 -10.96 10.82
C TYR A 205 6.50 -11.58 9.59
N LYS A 206 5.55 -12.49 9.84
CA LYS A 206 4.83 -13.23 8.80
C LYS A 206 3.46 -12.63 8.57
N PHE A 207 3.33 -11.87 7.48
CA PHE A 207 2.04 -11.36 7.04
C PHE A 207 1.16 -12.49 6.49
N THR A 208 -0.06 -12.59 7.01
CA THR A 208 -1.18 -13.26 6.35
C THR A 208 -1.56 -12.46 5.11
N ARG A 209 -1.70 -13.15 3.98
CA ARG A 209 -1.95 -12.54 2.67
C ARG A 209 -3.44 -12.61 2.31
N PHE A 210 -3.85 -11.77 1.38
CA PHE A 210 -5.10 -12.00 0.67
C PHE A 210 -5.06 -13.35 -0.04
N SER A 211 -6.13 -14.13 0.13
CA SER A 211 -6.27 -15.45 -0.49
C SER A 211 -7.75 -15.81 -0.55
N ALA A 212 -8.14 -16.59 -1.57
CA ALA A 212 -9.49 -17.13 -1.68
C ALA A 212 -9.86 -18.06 -0.51
N ASN A 213 -8.87 -18.67 0.15
CA ASN A 213 -9.06 -19.62 1.25
C ASN A 213 -9.06 -18.98 2.64
N ASN A 214 -8.63 -17.72 2.76
CA ASN A 214 -8.56 -17.01 4.03
C ASN A 214 -9.79 -16.14 4.26
N SER A 215 -9.93 -15.57 5.47
CA SER A 215 -10.92 -14.51 5.69
C SER A 215 -10.68 -13.38 4.70
N LYS A 216 -11.77 -12.79 4.18
CA LYS A 216 -11.71 -11.67 3.21
C LYS A 216 -10.99 -10.44 3.75
N THR A 217 -10.75 -10.38 5.07
CA THR A 217 -10.02 -9.31 5.73
C THR A 217 -8.55 -9.62 6.05
N ALA A 218 -8.08 -10.85 5.81
CA ALA A 218 -6.79 -11.32 6.32
C ALA A 218 -5.56 -10.57 5.80
N GLY A 219 -5.69 -9.90 4.65
CA GLY A 219 -4.61 -9.11 4.04
C GLY A 219 -4.63 -7.63 4.40
N TYR A 220 -5.60 -7.14 5.18
CA TYR A 220 -5.60 -5.75 5.66
C TYR A 220 -4.81 -5.66 6.96
N TYR A 221 -3.92 -4.68 7.05
CA TYR A 221 -3.11 -4.38 8.22
C TYR A 221 -3.27 -2.92 8.64
N PRO A 222 -3.28 -2.60 9.96
CA PRO A 222 -3.41 -3.56 11.07
C PRO A 222 -4.69 -4.41 10.92
N LEU A 223 -4.67 -5.65 11.43
CA LEU A 223 -5.76 -6.60 11.21
C LEU A 223 -7.11 -5.99 11.57
N VAL A 224 -7.96 -5.88 10.57
CA VAL A 224 -9.28 -5.30 10.73
C VAL A 224 -10.27 -6.43 10.98
N HIS A 225 -10.90 -6.43 12.16
CA HIS A 225 -12.08 -7.27 12.39
C HIS A 225 -13.33 -6.41 12.29
N TYR A 226 -14.29 -6.87 11.50
CA TYR A 226 -15.64 -6.33 11.54
C TYR A 226 -16.28 -6.74 12.85
N THR A 227 -16.51 -5.78 13.75
CA THR A 227 -17.50 -5.98 14.79
C THR A 227 -18.86 -5.97 14.09
N LEU A 228 -19.50 -7.13 13.98
CA LEU A 228 -20.94 -7.21 13.81
C LEU A 228 -21.51 -6.31 14.91
N ALA A 229 -22.18 -5.23 14.56
CA ALA A 229 -22.96 -4.47 15.51
C ALA A 229 -24.06 -5.42 16.02
N SER A 230 -23.79 -6.19 17.07
CA SER A 230 -24.85 -6.78 17.87
C SER A 230 -25.57 -5.61 18.47
N GLN A 231 -26.77 -5.33 17.94
CA GLN A 231 -27.68 -4.38 18.55
C GLN A 231 -27.77 -4.70 20.05
N ASN A 232 -27.46 -3.70 20.87
CA ASN A 232 -27.92 -3.65 22.25
C ASN A 232 -29.43 -3.89 22.22
N THR A 233 -29.85 -5.09 22.60
CA THR A 233 -31.20 -5.29 23.10
C THR A 233 -31.10 -5.28 24.61
N ASP A 234 -31.29 -4.07 25.15
CA ASP A 234 -31.64 -3.85 26.54
C ASP A 234 -32.82 -4.76 26.90
N SER A 235 -32.54 -5.87 27.56
CA SER A 235 -33.55 -6.62 28.30
C SER A 235 -33.55 -6.10 29.73
N LYS A 236 -34.36 -5.06 29.96
CA LYS A 236 -34.94 -4.77 31.27
C LYS A 236 -35.60 -6.06 31.78
N ILE A 237 -34.95 -6.75 32.71
CA ILE A 237 -35.64 -7.66 33.61
C ILE A 237 -35.81 -6.91 34.92
N ILE A 238 -37.00 -6.34 35.08
CA ILE A 238 -37.58 -5.99 36.37
C ILE A 238 -37.74 -7.31 37.13
N SER A 239 -37.14 -7.43 38.31
CA SER A 239 -37.56 -8.39 39.32
C SER A 239 -37.96 -7.62 40.56
N THR A 240 -39.26 -7.64 40.82
CA THR A 240 -39.90 -7.42 42.13
C THR A 240 -39.43 -8.45 43.14
#